data_AF-A0A8C0AK72-F1
#
_entry.id   AF-A0A8C0AK72-F1
#
_cell.length_a   1.000
_cell.length_b   1.000
_cell.length_c   1.000
_cell.angle_alpha   90.00
_cell.angle_beta   90.00
_cell.angle_gamma   90.00
#
_symmetry.space_group_name_H-M   'P 1'
#
loop_
_entity.id
_entity.type
_entity.pdbx_description
1 polymer ?
#
loop_
_entity_poly.entity_id
_entity_poly.type
_entity_poly.pdbx_seq_one_letter_code
_entity_poly.pdbx_strand_id
1 'polypeptide(L)'
;MMKSTTLITVRKELLLIEIFRKMENEKFGLKLNIQKTKIMASGPITSCQIDGETVPDFIFGGSKITADGDCSHEIKRRLLLGRKVMTNLDNIFKSRDITLPTKIRIVKAMVFPVVMYGCESWTVQK
;
A
#
# COMPACT_ATOMS: atom_id res chain seq x y z
N MET A 1 -5.04 -0.97 -22.57
CA MET A 1 -4.77 -0.41 -21.23
C MET A 1 -4.99 -1.51 -20.20
N MET A 2 -3.93 -2.03 -19.59
CA MET A 2 -4.03 -3.11 -18.59
C MET A 2 -4.49 -2.48 -17.27
N LYS A 3 -5.69 -2.84 -16.79
CA LYS A 3 -6.20 -2.38 -15.50
C LYS A 3 -5.80 -3.41 -14.43
N SER A 4 -4.98 -3.01 -13.46
CA SER A 4 -4.74 -3.83 -12.27
C SER A 4 -5.84 -3.53 -11.26
N THR A 5 -6.65 -4.54 -10.93
CA THR A 5 -7.72 -4.44 -9.94
C THR A 5 -7.35 -5.29 -8.73
N THR A 6 -7.18 -4.66 -7.57
CA THR A 6 -6.89 -5.33 -6.31
C THR A 6 -8.17 -5.34 -5.46
N LEU A 7 -8.62 -6.53 -5.07
CA LEU A 7 -9.75 -6.71 -4.15
C LEU A 7 -9.23 -7.02 -2.76
N ILE A 8 -9.59 -6.21 -1.78
CA ILE A 8 -9.25 -6.43 -0.37
C ILE A 8 -10.56 -6.81 0.34
N THR A 9 -10.63 -8.03 0.88
CA THR A 9 -11.75 -8.48 1.72
C THR A 9 -11.22 -8.87 3.08
N VAL A 10 -11.89 -8.41 4.14
CA VAL A 10 -11.39 -8.55 5.51
C VAL A 10 -12.02 -9.75 6.23
N ARG A 11 -13.13 -10.34 5.73
CA ARG A 11 -13.91 -11.26 6.59
C ARG A 11 -14.56 -12.51 5.99
N LYS A 12 -14.63 -12.76 4.67
CA LYS A 12 -15.21 -14.02 4.16
C LYS A 12 -14.58 -14.44 2.83
N GLU A 13 -13.92 -15.59 2.80
CA GLU A 13 -13.42 -16.24 1.56
C GLU A 13 -14.53 -16.38 0.52
N LEU A 14 -15.76 -16.69 0.97
CA LEU A 14 -16.95 -16.82 0.11
C LEU A 14 -17.35 -15.50 -0.58
N LEU A 15 -17.17 -14.35 0.07
CA LEU A 15 -17.43 -13.05 -0.56
C LEU A 15 -16.40 -12.74 -1.66
N LEU A 16 -15.16 -13.18 -1.47
CA LEU A 16 -14.11 -13.02 -2.48
C LEU A 16 -14.48 -13.77 -3.75
N ILE A 17 -14.85 -15.04 -3.61
CA ILE A 17 -15.26 -15.92 -4.72
C ILE A 17 -16.48 -15.34 -5.44
N GLU A 18 -17.47 -14.83 -4.70
CA GLU A 18 -18.66 -14.26 -5.33
C GLU A 18 -18.36 -12.97 -6.10
N ILE A 19 -17.47 -12.11 -5.59
CA ILE A 19 -17.02 -10.90 -6.31
C ILE A 19 -16.27 -11.29 -7.58
N PHE A 20 -15.36 -12.26 -7.51
CA PHE A 20 -14.62 -12.74 -8.70
C PHE A 20 -15.56 -13.32 -9.75
N ARG A 21 -16.51 -14.18 -9.36
CA ARG A 21 -17.52 -14.73 -10.27
C ARG A 21 -18.38 -13.64 -10.91
N LYS A 22 -18.70 -12.58 -10.17
CA LYS A 22 -19.44 -11.41 -10.72
C LYS A 22 -18.59 -10.64 -11.73
N MET A 23 -17.28 -10.49 -11.52
CA MET A 23 -16.40 -9.81 -12.46
C MET A 23 -16.18 -10.59 -13.76
N GLU A 24 -16.11 -11.93 -13.68
CA GLU A 24 -16.00 -12.79 -14.87
C GLU A 24 -17.32 -12.93 -15.64
N ASN A 25 -18.46 -12.57 -15.03
CA ASN A 25 -19.75 -12.62 -15.68
C ASN A 25 -19.83 -11.64 -16.87
N GLU A 26 -20.64 -11.97 -17.87
CA GLU A 26 -20.86 -11.24 -19.12
C GLU A 26 -21.13 -9.75 -18.93
N LYS A 27 -21.72 -9.37 -17.78
CA LYS A 27 -21.99 -7.98 -17.42
C LYS A 27 -20.74 -7.10 -17.38
N PHE A 28 -19.59 -7.64 -16.99
CA PHE A 28 -18.33 -6.90 -16.94
C PHE A 28 -17.31 -7.37 -17.98
N GLY A 29 -17.46 -8.60 -18.51
CA GLY A 29 -16.62 -9.14 -19.58
C GLY A 29 -15.14 -9.19 -19.24
N LEU A 30 -14.79 -9.23 -17.94
CA LEU A 30 -13.41 -9.26 -17.48
C LEU A 30 -12.92 -10.70 -17.43
N LYS A 31 -11.73 -10.97 -17.96
CA LYS A 31 -11.05 -12.25 -17.82
C LYS A 31 -9.90 -12.11 -16.83
N LEU A 32 -9.90 -12.93 -15.79
CA LEU A 32 -8.80 -12.94 -14.82
C LEU A 32 -7.52 -13.50 -15.46
N ASN A 33 -6.40 -12.86 -15.14
CA ASN A 33 -5.08 -13.39 -15.49
C ASN A 33 -4.47 -14.04 -14.25
N ILE A 34 -4.64 -15.37 -14.15
CA ILE A 34 -4.17 -16.18 -13.02
C ILE A 34 -2.68 -15.93 -12.71
N GLN A 35 -1.82 -15.77 -13.73
CA GLN A 35 -0.40 -15.52 -13.54
C GLN A 35 -0.09 -14.18 -12.87
N LYS A 36 -1.02 -13.22 -12.97
CA LYS A 36 -0.90 -11.89 -12.35
C LYS A 36 -1.74 -11.76 -11.08
N THR A 37 -2.61 -12.74 -10.80
CA THR A 37 -3.43 -12.76 -9.59
C THR A 37 -2.58 -13.20 -8.41
N LYS A 38 -2.48 -12.32 -7.42
CA LYS A 38 -1.86 -12.60 -6.12
C LYS A 38 -2.95 -12.65 -5.06
N ILE A 39 -2.88 -13.64 -4.17
CA ILE A 39 -3.83 -13.85 -3.09
C ILE A 39 -3.10 -13.61 -1.76
N MET A 40 -3.71 -12.84 -0.87
CA MET A 40 -3.19 -12.57 0.47
C MET A 40 -4.29 -12.90 1.49
N ALA A 41 -3.96 -13.71 2.50
CA ALA A 41 -4.90 -14.16 3.51
C ALA A 41 -4.27 -14.10 4.91
N SER A 42 -5.04 -13.60 5.88
CA SER A 42 -4.63 -13.52 7.30
C SER A 42 -4.97 -14.81 8.07
N GLY A 43 -4.60 -15.96 7.50
CA GLY A 43 -4.90 -17.28 8.04
C GLY A 43 -4.79 -18.42 7.00
N PRO A 44 -4.92 -19.70 7.42
CA PRO A 44 -4.88 -20.82 6.51
C PRO A 44 -6.03 -20.75 5.49
N ILE A 45 -5.68 -20.69 4.21
CA ILE A 45 -6.64 -20.74 3.12
C ILE A 45 -7.08 -22.20 2.98
N THR A 46 -8.21 -22.57 3.58
CA THR A 46 -8.70 -23.96 3.56
C THR A 46 -9.66 -24.25 2.40
N SER A 47 -10.17 -23.23 1.69
CA SER A 47 -11.24 -23.45 0.70
C SER A 47 -11.27 -22.52 -0.53
N CYS A 48 -10.20 -21.76 -0.80
CA CYS A 48 -10.21 -20.85 -1.93
C CYS A 48 -10.12 -21.60 -3.27
N GLN A 49 -11.22 -21.62 -4.02
CA GLN A 49 -11.31 -22.17 -5.39
C GLN A 49 -10.68 -21.25 -6.46
N ILE A 50 -9.96 -20.20 -6.04
CA ILE A 50 -9.38 -19.20 -6.96
C ILE A 50 -7.91 -19.56 -7.19
N ASP A 51 -7.59 -19.88 -8.44
CA ASP A 51 -6.21 -20.08 -8.86
C ASP A 51 -5.43 -18.76 -8.79
N GLY A 52 -4.35 -18.75 -8.01
CA GLY A 52 -3.48 -17.60 -7.84
C GLY A 52 -2.33 -17.89 -6.87
N GLU A 53 -1.26 -17.11 -6.99
CA GLU A 53 -0.11 -17.27 -6.10
C GLU A 53 -0.42 -16.64 -4.74
N THR A 54 -0.32 -17.44 -3.67
CA THR A 54 -0.42 -16.91 -2.31
C THR A 54 0.88 -16.24 -1.92
N VAL A 55 0.79 -14.97 -1.50
CA VAL A 55 1.96 -14.16 -1.13
C VAL A 55 1.83 -13.65 0.31
N PRO A 56 2.92 -13.62 1.09
CA PRO A 56 2.91 -13.09 2.46
C PRO A 56 2.88 -11.56 2.49
N ASP A 57 3.35 -10.91 1.42
CA ASP A 57 3.33 -9.47 1.25
C ASP A 57 3.07 -9.07 -0.21
N PHE A 58 2.63 -7.83 -0.42
CA PHE A 58 2.35 -7.28 -1.74
C PHE A 58 2.56 -5.76 -1.75
N ILE A 59 3.05 -5.23 -2.86
CA ILE A 59 3.18 -3.78 -3.06
C ILE A 59 1.90 -3.26 -3.73
N PHE A 60 1.05 -2.62 -2.95
CA PHE A 60 -0.15 -1.95 -3.45
C PHE A 60 0.04 -0.45 -3.43
N GLY A 61 -0.13 0.21 -4.59
CA GLY A 61 0.00 1.66 -4.70
C GLY A 61 1.35 2.19 -4.18
N GLY A 62 2.44 1.42 -4.30
CA GLY A 62 3.77 1.80 -3.78
C GLY A 62 3.99 1.54 -2.28
N SER A 63 2.98 1.03 -1.57
CA SER A 63 3.03 0.68 -0.15
C SER A 63 3.08 -0.82 0.03
N LYS A 64 3.94 -1.29 0.94
CA LYS A 64 4.00 -2.70 1.30
C LYS A 64 2.87 -3.04 2.27
N ILE A 65 2.04 -3.99 1.90
CA ILE A 65 0.99 -4.58 2.73
C ILE A 65 1.41 -6.01 3.06
N THR A 66 1.25 -6.42 4.31
CA THR A 66 1.57 -7.76 4.81
C THR A 66 0.29 -8.50 5.23
N ALA A 67 0.30 -9.82 5.11
CA ALA A 67 -0.87 -10.66 5.40
C ALA A 67 -1.31 -10.63 6.88
N ASP A 68 -0.36 -10.40 7.79
CA ASP A 68 -0.60 -10.21 9.23
C ASP A 68 -1.08 -8.79 9.57
N GLY A 69 -1.10 -7.89 8.58
CA GLY A 69 -1.46 -6.49 8.77
C GLY A 69 -0.41 -5.66 9.50
N ASP A 70 0.82 -6.15 9.71
CA ASP A 70 1.88 -5.35 10.33
C ASP A 70 2.40 -4.24 9.39
N CYS A 71 2.02 -3.00 9.68
CA CYS A 71 2.51 -1.83 8.96
C CYS A 71 3.87 -1.30 9.48
N SER A 72 4.43 -1.87 10.55
CA SER A 72 5.66 -1.36 11.20
C SER A 72 6.83 -1.27 10.24
N HIS A 73 7.00 -2.27 9.37
CA HIS A 73 8.07 -2.32 8.38
C HIS A 73 7.94 -1.22 7.32
N GLU A 74 6.73 -0.98 6.82
CA GLU A 74 6.48 0.09 5.84
C GLU A 74 6.62 1.48 6.46
N ILE A 75 6.11 1.68 7.68
CA ILE A 75 6.27 2.93 8.43
C ILE A 75 7.76 3.23 8.62
N LYS A 76 8.56 2.26 9.07
CA LYS A 76 10.01 2.41 9.22
C LYS A 76 10.67 2.79 7.89
N ARG A 77 10.30 2.13 6.78
CA ARG A 77 10.81 2.45 5.44
C ARG A 77 10.49 3.90 5.05
N ARG A 78 9.25 4.36 5.26
CA ARG A 78 8.81 5.74 4.95
C ARG A 78 9.54 6.78 5.79
N LEU A 79 9.76 6.50 7.07
CA LEU A 79 10.56 7.35 7.95
C LEU A 79 12.02 7.46 7.49
N LEU A 80 12.64 6.36 7.05
CA LEU A 80 13.99 6.39 6.48
C LEU A 80 14.07 7.23 5.20
N LEU A 81 13.06 7.13 4.33
CA LEU A 81 12.96 7.99 3.14
C LEU A 81 12.78 9.47 3.52
N GLY A 82 11.90 9.78 4.47
CA GLY A 82 11.73 11.13 4.99
C GLY A 82 13.02 11.69 5.59
N ARG A 83 13.77 10.88 6.35
CA ARG A 83 15.09 11.25 6.89
C ARG A 83 16.08 11.57 5.76
N LYS A 84 16.11 10.78 4.69
CA LYS A 84 16.96 11.05 3.52
C LYS A 84 16.63 12.40 2.86
N VAL A 85 15.34 12.73 2.74
CA VAL A 85 14.93 14.04 2.23
C VAL A 85 15.38 15.16 3.18
N MET A 86 15.20 14.98 4.49
CA MET A 86 15.68 15.94 5.49
C MET A 86 17.19 16.18 5.39
N THR A 87 18.00 15.13 5.24
CA THR A 87 19.45 15.26 5.08
C THR A 87 19.85 15.97 3.78
N ASN A 88 19.08 15.79 2.70
CA ASN A 88 19.31 16.51 1.45
C ASN A 88 18.99 18.01 1.56
N LEU A 89 18.13 18.39 2.50
CA LEU A 89 17.72 19.77 2.76
C LEU A 89 18.50 20.42 3.92
N ASP A 90 19.53 19.77 4.45
CA ASP A 90 20.27 20.21 5.64
C ASP A 90 20.84 21.64 5.48
N ASN A 91 21.41 21.96 4.32
CA ASN A 91 21.93 23.30 4.02
C ASN A 91 20.84 24.39 4.07
N ILE A 92 19.62 24.07 3.63
CA ILE A 92 18.47 24.99 3.67
C ILE A 92 18.06 25.22 5.13
N PHE A 93 18.02 24.18 5.95
CA PHE A 93 17.67 24.31 7.36
C PHE A 93 18.75 25.04 8.18
N LYS A 94 20.02 24.93 7.80
CA LYS A 94 21.16 25.64 8.41
C LYS A 94 21.29 27.10 7.98
N SER A 95 20.78 27.49 6.80
CA SER A 95 20.85 28.87 6.32
C SER A 95 20.10 29.84 7.25
N ARG A 96 20.74 30.97 7.58
CA ARG A 96 20.13 32.05 8.38
C ARG A 96 19.26 32.98 7.53
N ASP A 97 19.48 33.01 6.21
CA ASP A 97 18.77 33.87 5.27
C ASP A 97 17.33 33.37 5.02
N ILE A 98 17.08 32.09 5.30
CA ILE A 98 15.77 31.48 5.11
C ILE A 98 14.97 31.57 6.40
N THR A 99 13.81 32.23 6.31
CA THR A 99 12.92 32.41 7.45
C THR A 99 12.31 31.09 7.92
N LEU A 100 12.03 30.99 9.22
CA LEU A 100 11.41 29.81 9.82
C LEU A 100 10.06 29.42 9.16
N PRO A 101 9.14 30.35 8.85
CA PRO A 101 7.90 29.99 8.16
C PRO A 101 8.12 29.30 6.81
N THR A 102 9.16 29.72 6.08
CA THR A 102 9.53 29.11 4.79
C THR A 102 10.07 27.70 4.99
N LYS A 103 10.96 27.49 5.98
CA LYS A 103 11.47 26.15 6.33
C LYS A 103 10.34 25.19 6.69
N ILE A 104 9.36 25.65 7.48
CA ILE A 104 8.17 24.84 7.84
C ILE A 104 7.37 24.47 6.58
N ARG A 105 7.16 25.42 5.66
CA ARG A 105 6.48 25.15 4.38
C ARG A 105 7.24 24.10 3.55
N ILE A 106 8.57 24.16 3.50
CA ILE A 106 9.40 23.18 2.80
C ILE A 106 9.22 21.78 3.39
N VAL A 107 9.27 21.64 4.73
CA VAL A 107 9.03 20.34 5.39
C VAL A 107 7.65 19.79 5.02
N LYS A 108 6.60 20.61 5.13
CA LYS A 108 5.23 20.21 4.79
C LYS A 108 5.05 19.83 3.32
N ALA A 109 5.78 20.47 2.41
CA ALA A 109 5.67 20.23 0.98
C ALA A 109 6.52 19.05 0.48
N MET A 110 7.67 18.78 1.10
CA MET A 110 8.65 17.82 0.57
C MET A 110 8.83 16.57 1.44
N VAL A 111 8.68 16.69 2.76
CA VAL A 111 8.97 15.59 3.70
C VAL A 111 7.68 14.88 4.08
N PHE A 112 6.63 15.64 4.40
CA PHE A 112 5.35 15.07 4.82
C PHE A 112 4.74 14.15 3.76
N PRO A 113 4.71 14.49 2.46
CA PRO A 113 4.18 13.59 1.45
C PRO A 113 4.94 12.26 1.38
N VAL A 114 6.27 12.28 1.55
CA VAL A 114 7.10 11.07 1.50
C VAL A 114 6.80 10.14 2.68
N VAL A 115 6.62 10.70 3.87
CA VAL A 115 6.34 9.95 5.10
C VAL A 115 4.90 9.45 5.14
N MET A 116 3.94 10.29 4.73
CA MET A 116 2.50 10.01 4.86
C MET A 116 1.92 9.22 3.70
N TYR A 117 2.61 9.11 2.57
CA TYR A 117 2.07 8.40 1.42
C TYR A 117 1.81 6.92 1.75
N GLY A 118 0.57 6.48 1.50
CA GLY A 118 0.13 5.12 1.78
C GLY A 118 -0.36 4.90 3.21
N CYS A 119 -0.49 5.95 4.02
CA CYS A 119 -0.98 5.84 5.40
C CYS A 119 -2.42 5.32 5.49
N GLU A 120 -3.22 5.50 4.43
CA GLU A 120 -4.56 4.93 4.29
C GLU A 120 -4.55 3.39 4.25
N SER A 121 -3.40 2.79 3.94
CA SER A 121 -3.21 1.33 3.95
C SER A 121 -2.63 0.81 5.27
N TRP A 122 -2.33 1.69 6.24
CA TRP A 122 -1.76 1.27 7.53
C TRP A 122 -2.87 0.85 8.50
N THR A 123 -2.61 -0.22 9.23
CA THR A 123 -3.52 -0.74 10.25
C THR A 123 -3.37 0.05 11.55
N VAL A 124 -4.49 0.40 12.17
CA VAL A 124 -4.49 0.95 13.53
C VAL A 124 -4.37 -0.21 14.51
N GLN A 125 -3.22 -0.34 15.17
CA GLN A 125 -3.13 -1.20 16.35
C GLN A 125 -3.90 -0.52 17.49
N LYS A 126 -4.85 -1.26 18.09
CA LYS A 126 -5.63 -0.81 19.25
C LYS A 126 -4.89 -1.07 20.55
#